data_AF-A0A7J4S696-F1
#
_entry.id   AF-A0A7J4S696-F1
#
_cell.length_a   1.000
_cell.length_b   1.000
_cell.length_c   1.000
_cell.angle_alpha   90.00
_cell.angle_beta   90.00
_cell.angle_gamma   90.00
#
_symmetry.space_group_name_H-M   'P 1'
#
loop_
_entity.id
_entity.type
_entity.pdbx_description
1 polymer ?
#
loop_
_entity_poly.entity_id
_entity_poly.type
_entity_poly.pdbx_seq_one_letter_code
_entity_poly.pdbx_strand_id
1 'polypeptide(L)'
;MPLLKSASDVFDQANDYLMRGDFASALNKYNDAVRKFQKVGDVNGATQAYAYAAVMSLAQNPSNPNAYRGAAQALHALGDSPVKLGLRESTGNALAHEAEILASVMEWTSLQPASTAQYQQKAQALRQVATAIRSDIGSNVLVLPELFRQGSITGESQALALAAQSEEALAESMIATDPKAAAEHYQTARLWWSQAGNGVQADAAAAHVAQYGKSAKCWFCGREVAGENIHFVPMPSDGTDLVKAADKDSPLPSFDPQTGNVYACKGCHGAVHHLADALATQRMNELDAKIQPQIQDLKNQIQSIKNRVNML
;
A
#
# COMPACT_ATOMS: atom_id res chain seq x y z
N MET A 1 0.16 28.18 50.16
CA MET A 1 0.35 26.76 49.81
C MET A 1 -0.05 26.58 48.35
N PRO A 2 0.83 26.08 47.45
CA PRO A 2 0.40 25.80 46.09
C PRO A 2 -0.65 24.69 46.15
N LEU A 3 -1.83 24.90 45.56
CA LEU A 3 -2.82 23.84 45.36
C LEU A 3 -2.15 22.75 44.51
N LEU A 4 -1.69 21.67 45.14
CA LEU A 4 -1.27 20.48 44.43
C LEU A 4 -2.51 19.89 43.79
N LYS A 5 -2.62 20.01 42.46
CA LYS A 5 -3.70 19.42 41.66
C LYS A 5 -3.92 17.95 42.05
N SER A 6 -5.18 17.59 42.28
CA SER A 6 -5.60 16.23 42.63
C SER A 6 -5.33 15.26 41.47
N ALA A 7 -5.47 13.95 41.70
CA ALA A 7 -5.34 12.97 40.62
C ALA A 7 -6.42 13.18 39.55
N SER A 8 -7.67 13.41 40.00
CA SER A 8 -8.81 13.73 39.14
C SER A 8 -8.60 15.01 38.35
N ASP A 9 -8.09 16.08 38.97
CA ASP A 9 -7.84 17.36 38.26
C ASP A 9 -6.85 17.17 37.08
N VAL A 10 -5.87 16.28 37.24
CA VAL A 10 -4.88 15.98 36.20
C VAL A 10 -5.49 15.11 35.11
N PHE A 11 -6.37 14.17 35.48
CA PHE A 11 -7.15 13.38 34.53
C PHE A 11 -8.08 14.26 33.68
N ASP A 12 -8.78 15.21 34.31
CA ASP A 12 -9.66 16.15 33.61
C ASP A 12 -8.88 17.06 32.66
N GLN A 13 -7.69 17.51 33.05
CA GLN A 13 -6.78 18.21 32.14
C GLN A 13 -6.35 17.35 30.95
N ALA A 14 -6.17 16.04 31.15
CA ALA A 14 -5.85 15.14 30.05
C ALA A 14 -7.04 15.01 29.07
N ASN A 15 -8.27 14.98 29.58
CA ASN A 15 -9.49 15.05 28.76
C ASN A 15 -9.58 16.35 27.97
N ASP A 16 -9.22 17.49 28.57
CA ASP A 16 -9.19 18.78 27.86
C ASP A 16 -8.21 18.77 26.68
N TYR A 17 -7.02 18.18 26.86
CA TYR A 17 -6.06 18.03 25.75
C TYR A 17 -6.56 17.07 24.68
N LEU A 18 -7.18 15.96 25.07
CA LEU A 18 -7.83 15.00 24.16
C LEU A 18 -8.89 15.71 23.29
N MET A 19 -9.76 16.51 23.91
CA MET A 19 -10.81 17.25 23.19
C MET A 19 -10.26 18.30 22.21
N ARG A 20 -9.01 18.76 22.41
CA ARG A 20 -8.30 19.67 21.51
C ARG A 20 -7.48 18.95 20.44
N GLY A 21 -7.44 17.62 20.45
CA GLY A 21 -6.60 16.80 19.56
C GLY A 21 -5.11 16.83 19.90
N ASP A 22 -4.72 17.35 21.08
CA ASP A 22 -3.33 17.34 21.54
C ASP A 22 -3.02 16.03 22.27
N PHE A 23 -2.87 14.95 21.50
CA PHE A 23 -2.67 13.60 22.02
C PHE A 23 -1.34 13.44 22.79
N ALA A 24 -0.32 14.22 22.44
CA ALA A 24 0.97 14.18 23.12
C ALA A 24 0.86 14.75 24.55
N SER A 25 0.22 15.91 24.70
CA SER A 25 -0.05 16.49 26.02
C SER A 25 -1.03 15.64 26.82
N ALA A 26 -2.07 15.10 26.17
CA ALA A 26 -3.04 14.19 26.80
C ALA A 26 -2.34 12.94 27.37
N LEU A 27 -1.50 12.28 26.56
CA LEU A 27 -0.72 11.12 27.00
C LEU A 27 0.15 11.42 28.23
N ASN A 28 0.88 12.54 28.20
CA ASN A 28 1.72 12.96 29.32
C ASN A 28 0.89 13.18 30.59
N LYS A 29 -0.30 13.78 30.46
CA LYS A 29 -1.21 14.03 31.60
C LYS A 29 -1.89 12.76 32.11
N TYR A 30 -2.27 11.83 31.25
CA TYR A 30 -2.75 10.53 31.71
C TYR A 30 -1.67 9.77 32.48
N ASN A 31 -0.42 9.76 31.99
CA ASN A 31 0.70 9.15 32.73
C ASN A 31 0.96 9.83 34.09
N ASP A 32 0.83 11.16 34.17
CA ASP A 32 0.86 11.89 35.44
C ASP A 32 -0.29 11.47 36.38
N ALA A 33 -1.50 11.31 35.84
CA ALA A 33 -2.68 10.89 36.58
C ALA A 33 -2.53 9.46 37.13
N VAL A 34 -2.04 8.50 36.32
CA VAL A 34 -1.72 7.13 36.76
C VAL A 34 -0.84 7.15 38.00
N ARG A 35 0.28 7.88 37.96
CA ARG A 35 1.22 7.99 39.10
C ARG A 35 0.56 8.58 40.35
N LYS A 36 -0.35 9.54 40.18
CA LYS A 36 -1.06 10.19 41.30
C LYS A 36 -2.11 9.28 41.90
N PHE A 37 -2.93 8.60 41.09
CA PHE A 37 -3.91 7.62 41.54
C PHE A 37 -3.25 6.47 42.31
N GLN A 38 -2.14 5.94 41.80
CA GLN A 38 -1.35 4.91 42.50
C GLN A 38 -0.86 5.39 43.88
N LYS A 39 -0.39 6.64 44.00
CA LYS A 39 0.07 7.20 45.28
C LYS A 39 -1.03 7.34 46.33
N VAL A 40 -2.28 7.55 45.90
CA VAL A 40 -3.44 7.66 46.79
C VAL A 40 -4.18 6.32 46.96
N GLY A 41 -3.69 5.24 46.34
CA GLY A 41 -4.28 3.90 46.43
C GLY A 41 -5.56 3.69 45.62
N ASP A 42 -5.88 4.60 44.69
CA ASP A 42 -7.04 4.47 43.81
C ASP A 42 -6.70 3.62 42.59
N VAL A 43 -6.96 2.32 42.70
CA VAL A 43 -6.68 1.33 41.66
C VAL A 43 -7.55 1.55 40.41
N ASN A 44 -8.81 1.94 40.60
CA ASN A 44 -9.75 2.11 39.49
C ASN A 44 -9.39 3.34 38.66
N GLY A 45 -9.11 4.47 39.33
CA GLY A 45 -8.63 5.68 38.67
C GLY A 45 -7.28 5.46 37.96
N ALA A 46 -6.36 4.71 38.57
CA ALA A 46 -5.09 4.36 37.94
C ALA A 46 -5.29 3.50 36.68
N THR A 47 -6.18 2.51 36.74
CA THR A 47 -6.50 1.62 35.60
C THR A 47 -7.13 2.41 34.46
N GLN A 48 -8.09 3.29 34.77
CA GLN A 48 -8.74 4.15 33.79
C GLN A 48 -7.73 5.10 33.11
N ALA A 49 -6.91 5.80 33.90
CA ALA A 49 -5.87 6.66 33.36
C ALA A 49 -4.86 5.90 32.49
N TYR A 50 -4.53 4.66 32.85
CA TYR A 50 -3.62 3.82 32.08
C TYR A 50 -4.22 3.41 30.73
N ALA A 51 -5.49 3.01 30.70
CA ALA A 51 -6.19 2.67 29.46
C ALA A 51 -6.25 3.86 28.49
N TYR A 52 -6.56 5.05 29.00
CA TYR A 52 -6.56 6.26 28.18
C TYR A 52 -5.16 6.61 27.66
N ALA A 53 -4.12 6.49 28.50
CA ALA A 53 -2.73 6.65 28.04
C ALA A 53 -2.38 5.66 26.92
N ALA A 54 -2.77 4.39 27.06
CA ALA A 54 -2.52 3.36 26.04
C ALA A 54 -3.20 3.71 24.71
N VAL A 55 -4.46 4.17 24.74
CA VAL A 55 -5.16 4.67 23.54
C VAL A 55 -4.45 5.88 22.94
N MET A 56 -4.05 6.88 23.75
CA MET A 56 -3.34 8.07 23.23
C MET A 56 -1.99 7.73 22.59
N SER A 57 -1.33 6.65 23.02
CA SER A 57 -0.10 6.18 22.42
C SER A 57 -0.26 5.70 20.96
N LEU A 58 -1.49 5.34 20.55
CA LEU A 58 -1.79 4.95 19.17
C LEU A 58 -1.55 6.11 18.19
N ALA A 59 -1.73 7.36 18.63
CA ALA A 59 -1.44 8.53 17.80
C ALA A 59 0.02 8.58 17.33
N GLN A 60 0.95 8.01 18.12
CA GLN A 60 2.38 7.98 17.79
C GLN A 60 2.73 6.83 16.85
N ASN A 61 1.93 5.75 16.86
CA ASN A 61 2.20 4.53 16.10
C ASN A 61 0.92 3.97 15.46
N PRO A 62 0.22 4.73 14.58
CA PRO A 62 -1.12 4.39 14.09
C PRO A 62 -1.15 3.17 13.15
N SER A 63 0.01 2.68 12.71
CA SER A 63 0.14 1.52 11.83
C SER A 63 0.78 0.32 12.54
N ASN A 64 1.02 0.37 13.85
CA ASN A 64 1.67 -0.71 14.59
C ASN A 64 0.63 -1.63 15.25
N PRO A 65 0.47 -2.90 14.80
CA PRO A 65 -0.49 -3.84 15.39
C PRO A 65 -0.27 -4.07 16.88
N ASN A 66 0.99 -4.06 17.34
CA ASN A 66 1.31 -4.30 18.76
C ASN A 66 0.86 -3.14 19.65
N ALA A 67 0.82 -1.91 19.12
CA ALA A 67 0.30 -0.77 19.87
C ALA A 67 -1.21 -0.93 20.12
N TYR A 68 -1.96 -1.38 19.10
CA TYR A 68 -3.38 -1.69 19.24
C TYR A 68 -3.64 -2.85 20.21
N ARG A 69 -2.85 -3.93 20.15
CA ARG A 69 -2.95 -5.04 21.13
C ARG A 69 -2.69 -4.57 22.56
N GLY A 70 -1.70 -3.69 22.76
CA GLY A 70 -1.43 -3.09 24.06
C GLY A 70 -2.57 -2.21 24.57
N ALA A 71 -3.19 -1.42 23.69
CA ALA A 71 -4.37 -0.64 24.01
C ALA A 71 -5.58 -1.53 24.35
N ALA A 72 -5.80 -2.61 23.59
CA ALA A 72 -6.86 -3.59 23.87
C ALA A 72 -6.72 -4.20 25.27
N GLN A 73 -5.52 -4.64 25.64
CA GLN A 73 -5.26 -5.20 26.96
C GLN A 73 -5.57 -4.19 28.08
N ALA A 74 -5.20 -2.93 27.90
CA ALA A 74 -5.48 -1.87 28.87
C ALA A 74 -6.97 -1.55 28.97
N LEU A 75 -7.70 -1.58 27.85
CA LEU A 75 -9.14 -1.34 27.77
C LEU A 75 -9.95 -2.50 28.39
N HIS A 76 -9.52 -3.75 28.20
CA HIS A 76 -10.14 -4.91 28.84
C HIS A 76 -10.13 -4.83 30.37
N ALA A 77 -9.08 -4.22 30.95
CA ALA A 77 -9.00 -4.02 32.39
C ALA A 77 -10.12 -3.11 32.95
N LEU A 78 -10.80 -2.33 32.10
CA LEU A 78 -11.96 -1.52 32.48
C LEU A 78 -13.29 -2.29 32.43
N GLY A 79 -13.32 -3.46 31.78
CA GLY A 79 -14.53 -4.26 31.59
C GLY A 79 -15.66 -3.47 30.93
N ASP A 80 -16.88 -3.58 31.45
CA ASP A 80 -18.05 -2.87 30.93
C ASP A 80 -18.25 -1.47 31.52
N SER A 81 -17.23 -0.94 32.21
CA SER A 81 -17.29 0.43 32.74
C SER A 81 -17.44 1.44 31.60
N PRO A 82 -18.27 2.50 31.76
CA PRO A 82 -18.40 3.55 30.75
C PRO A 82 -17.05 4.24 30.48
N VAL A 83 -16.71 4.34 29.21
CA VAL A 83 -15.52 5.00 28.71
C VAL A 83 -15.94 6.07 27.72
N LYS A 84 -15.48 7.30 27.96
CA LYS A 84 -15.70 8.43 27.07
C LYS A 84 -14.41 8.82 26.39
N LEU A 85 -14.32 8.59 25.08
CA LEU A 85 -13.18 8.96 24.26
C LEU A 85 -13.63 9.99 23.22
N GLY A 86 -13.16 11.23 23.40
CA GLY A 86 -13.59 12.36 22.58
C GLY A 86 -15.11 12.58 22.72
N LEU A 87 -15.81 12.53 21.58
CA LEU A 87 -17.26 12.73 21.52
C LEU A 87 -18.08 11.43 21.69
N ARG A 88 -17.42 10.27 21.85
CA ARG A 88 -18.08 8.96 21.92
C ARG A 88 -18.07 8.39 23.32
N GLU A 89 -19.16 7.73 23.68
CA GLU A 89 -19.29 6.91 24.87
C GLU A 89 -19.40 5.44 24.45
N SER A 90 -18.68 4.57 25.14
CA SER A 90 -18.62 3.13 24.90
C SER A 90 -18.24 2.40 26.21
N THR A 91 -17.87 1.13 26.13
CA THR A 91 -17.31 0.37 27.25
C THR A 91 -15.86 -0.02 27.00
N GLY A 92 -15.13 -0.36 28.06
CA GLY A 92 -13.78 -0.89 27.95
C GLY A 92 -13.70 -2.13 27.05
N ASN A 93 -14.59 -3.10 27.26
CA ASN A 93 -14.65 -4.32 26.44
C ASN A 93 -14.97 -4.04 24.96
N ALA A 94 -15.91 -3.14 24.66
CA ALA A 94 -16.25 -2.82 23.27
C ALA A 94 -15.08 -2.13 22.54
N LEU A 95 -14.40 -1.20 23.22
CA LEU A 95 -13.22 -0.53 22.66
C LEU A 95 -12.01 -1.47 22.56
N ALA A 96 -11.85 -2.40 23.51
CA ALA A 96 -10.82 -3.42 23.44
C ALA A 96 -11.02 -4.32 22.21
N HIS A 97 -12.25 -4.79 21.99
CA HIS A 97 -12.61 -5.57 20.80
C HIS A 97 -12.34 -4.80 19.50
N GLU A 98 -12.72 -3.52 19.44
CA GLU A 98 -12.39 -2.65 18.30
C GLU A 98 -10.87 -2.55 18.08
N ALA A 99 -10.08 -2.40 19.14
CA ALA A 99 -8.62 -2.34 19.05
C ALA A 99 -8.01 -3.67 18.56
N GLU A 100 -8.51 -4.83 18.97
CA GLU A 100 -8.02 -6.14 18.52
C GLU A 100 -8.30 -6.38 17.03
N ILE A 101 -9.49 -6.01 16.59
CA ILE A 101 -9.86 -6.03 15.18
C ILE A 101 -8.93 -5.11 14.39
N LEU A 102 -8.71 -3.88 14.84
CA LEU A 102 -7.83 -2.92 14.16
C LEU A 102 -6.37 -3.38 14.17
N ALA A 103 -5.91 -4.08 15.20
CA ALA A 103 -4.59 -4.71 15.19
C ALA A 103 -4.47 -5.71 14.04
N SER A 104 -5.48 -6.55 13.86
CA SER A 104 -5.56 -7.53 12.76
C SER A 104 -5.60 -6.83 11.39
N VAL A 105 -6.34 -5.72 11.27
CA VAL A 105 -6.32 -4.88 10.06
C VAL A 105 -4.90 -4.41 9.75
N MET A 106 -4.20 -3.82 10.72
CA MET A 106 -2.85 -3.29 10.50
C MET A 106 -1.85 -4.39 10.12
N GLU A 107 -1.97 -5.57 10.72
CA GLU A 107 -1.13 -6.73 10.42
C GLU A 107 -1.27 -7.17 8.95
N TRP A 108 -2.51 -7.35 8.48
CA TRP A 108 -2.72 -7.88 7.13
C TRP A 108 -2.59 -6.83 6.03
N THR A 109 -2.93 -5.58 6.31
CA THR A 109 -2.79 -4.50 5.32
C THR A 109 -1.33 -4.11 5.10
N SER A 110 -0.48 -4.17 6.14
CA SER A 110 0.96 -3.87 6.02
C SER A 110 1.78 -5.01 5.43
N LEU A 111 1.28 -6.25 5.44
CA LEU A 111 1.97 -7.41 4.86
C LEU A 111 2.26 -7.17 3.37
N GLN A 112 3.54 -7.29 2.99
CA GLN A 112 4.03 -7.29 1.61
C GLN A 112 4.30 -8.74 1.17
N PRO A 113 3.39 -9.36 0.38
CA PRO A 113 3.55 -10.75 -0.02
C PRO A 113 4.70 -10.92 -1.01
N ALA A 114 5.48 -12.00 -0.86
CA ALA A 114 6.57 -12.39 -1.75
C ALA A 114 6.25 -13.64 -2.58
N SER A 115 5.06 -14.24 -2.38
CA SER A 115 4.63 -15.42 -3.13
C SER A 115 3.11 -15.47 -3.29
N THR A 116 2.65 -16.23 -4.29
CA THR A 116 1.22 -16.52 -4.54
C THR A 116 0.51 -17.03 -3.28
N ALA A 117 1.14 -17.93 -2.51
CA ALA A 117 0.57 -18.45 -1.28
C ALA A 117 0.35 -17.37 -0.21
N GLN A 118 1.28 -16.42 -0.09
CA GLN A 118 1.14 -15.30 0.85
C GLN A 118 0.05 -14.31 0.42
N TYR A 119 -0.12 -14.09 -0.89
CA TYR A 119 -1.24 -13.31 -1.41
C TYR A 119 -2.60 -13.95 -1.07
N GLN A 120 -2.72 -15.26 -1.28
CA GLN A 120 -3.93 -16.01 -0.94
C GLN A 120 -4.21 -16.00 0.57
N GLN A 121 -3.17 -16.15 1.40
CA GLN A 121 -3.28 -16.04 2.85
C GLN A 121 -3.76 -14.65 3.27
N LYS A 122 -3.17 -13.59 2.71
CA LYS A 122 -3.57 -12.19 2.95
C LYS A 122 -5.04 -11.98 2.60
N ALA A 123 -5.47 -12.44 1.43
CA ALA A 123 -6.86 -12.34 1.01
C ALA A 123 -7.83 -13.02 1.99
N GLN A 124 -7.55 -14.28 2.36
CA GLN A 124 -8.39 -15.02 3.30
C GLN A 124 -8.49 -14.32 4.66
N ALA A 125 -7.37 -13.83 5.18
CA ALA A 125 -7.35 -13.13 6.45
C ALA A 125 -8.11 -11.80 6.40
N LEU A 126 -7.94 -11.00 5.34
CA LEU A 126 -8.69 -9.75 5.16
C LEU A 126 -10.20 -10.00 5.08
N ARG A 127 -10.65 -11.05 4.39
CA ARG A 127 -12.07 -11.46 4.38
C ARG A 127 -12.60 -11.85 5.76
N GLN A 128 -11.81 -12.56 6.55
CA GLN A 128 -12.19 -12.93 7.92
C GLN A 128 -12.33 -11.68 8.80
N VAL A 129 -11.37 -10.76 8.74
CA VAL A 129 -11.42 -9.50 9.50
C VAL A 129 -12.60 -8.63 9.05
N ALA A 130 -12.85 -8.53 7.74
CA ALA A 130 -14.02 -7.82 7.21
C ALA A 130 -15.35 -8.38 7.74
N THR A 131 -15.45 -9.72 7.81
CA THR A 131 -16.63 -10.41 8.33
C THR A 131 -16.82 -10.13 9.82
N ALA A 132 -15.75 -10.16 10.62
CA ALA A 132 -15.78 -9.83 12.04
C ALA A 132 -16.23 -8.37 12.27
N ILE A 133 -15.67 -7.41 11.52
CA ILE A 133 -16.10 -6.00 11.60
C ILE A 133 -17.59 -5.86 11.30
N ARG A 134 -18.08 -6.49 10.22
CA ARG A 134 -19.49 -6.39 9.84
C ARG A 134 -20.42 -7.00 10.89
N SER A 135 -20.03 -8.14 11.47
CA SER A 135 -20.78 -8.83 12.53
C SER A 135 -20.82 -8.02 13.83
N ASP A 136 -19.65 -7.55 14.28
CA ASP A 136 -19.50 -7.10 15.66
C ASP A 136 -19.68 -5.59 15.81
N ILE A 137 -19.36 -4.83 14.75
CA ILE A 137 -19.43 -3.37 14.73
C ILE A 137 -20.57 -2.90 13.81
N GLY A 138 -20.73 -3.53 12.66
CA GLY A 138 -21.78 -3.20 11.69
C GLY A 138 -21.71 -1.75 11.22
N SER A 139 -22.84 -1.04 11.24
CA SER A 139 -22.91 0.35 10.78
C SER A 139 -22.40 1.38 11.80
N ASN A 140 -21.96 0.96 12.99
CA ASN A 140 -21.45 1.86 14.01
C ASN A 140 -20.12 2.50 13.57
N VAL A 141 -19.85 3.69 14.10
CA VAL A 141 -18.58 4.39 13.89
C VAL A 141 -17.48 3.71 14.70
N LEU A 142 -16.33 3.51 14.07
CA LEU A 142 -15.11 3.08 14.74
C LEU A 142 -14.59 4.23 15.60
N VAL A 143 -14.62 4.06 16.93
CA VAL A 143 -14.27 5.11 17.89
C VAL A 143 -12.79 5.45 17.81
N LEU A 144 -11.92 4.44 17.74
CA LEU A 144 -10.47 4.65 17.79
C LEU A 144 -9.93 5.38 16.55
N PRO A 145 -10.32 5.03 15.31
CA PRO A 145 -9.93 5.80 14.12
C PRO A 145 -10.49 7.23 14.13
N GLU A 146 -11.72 7.44 14.58
CA GLU A 146 -12.36 8.77 14.64
C GLU A 146 -11.62 9.71 15.60
N LEU A 147 -10.98 9.17 16.65
CA LEU A 147 -10.13 9.99 17.54
C LEU A 147 -8.97 10.64 16.79
N PHE A 148 -8.34 9.93 15.85
CA PHE A 148 -7.06 10.35 15.26
C PHE A 148 -7.18 10.90 13.84
N ARG A 149 -8.33 10.72 13.18
CA ARG A 149 -8.54 11.13 11.79
C ARG A 149 -9.72 12.08 11.69
N GLN A 150 -9.64 13.01 10.74
CA GLN A 150 -10.79 13.83 10.38
C GLN A 150 -11.81 12.96 9.64
N GLY A 151 -13.04 12.93 10.16
CA GLY A 151 -14.14 12.15 9.60
C GLY A 151 -14.37 10.82 10.32
N SER A 152 -15.62 10.37 10.28
CA SER A 152 -16.04 9.10 10.89
C SER A 152 -15.95 7.98 9.86
N ILE A 153 -15.31 6.88 10.22
CA ILE A 153 -15.30 5.64 9.44
C ILE A 153 -16.21 4.64 10.15
N THR A 154 -17.18 4.08 9.44
CA THR A 154 -18.07 3.04 10.00
C THR A 154 -17.46 1.66 9.85
N GLY A 155 -17.86 0.72 10.69
CA GLY A 155 -17.49 -0.68 10.54
C GLY A 155 -17.82 -1.21 9.14
N GLU A 156 -19.01 -0.91 8.61
CA GLU A 156 -19.41 -1.34 7.28
C GLU A 156 -18.49 -0.78 6.19
N SER A 157 -18.17 0.52 6.23
CA SER A 157 -17.24 1.11 5.25
C SER A 157 -15.83 0.49 5.33
N GLN A 158 -15.35 0.20 6.54
CA GLN A 158 -14.07 -0.47 6.75
C GLN A 158 -14.10 -1.93 6.29
N ALA A 159 -15.19 -2.66 6.53
CA ALA A 159 -15.36 -4.04 6.07
C ALA A 159 -15.36 -4.11 4.54
N LEU A 160 -16.05 -3.19 3.87
CA LEU A 160 -16.04 -3.06 2.40
C LEU A 160 -14.63 -2.77 1.87
N ALA A 161 -13.90 -1.85 2.51
CA ALA A 161 -12.51 -1.55 2.18
C ALA A 161 -11.56 -2.76 2.32
N LEU A 162 -11.77 -3.60 3.33
CA LEU A 162 -10.99 -4.83 3.52
C LEU A 162 -11.39 -5.93 2.53
N ALA A 163 -12.67 -6.04 2.20
CA ALA A 163 -13.15 -6.94 1.16
C ALA A 163 -12.53 -6.57 -0.20
N ALA A 164 -12.44 -5.27 -0.51
CA ALA A 164 -11.77 -4.78 -1.71
C ALA A 164 -10.30 -5.20 -1.75
N GLN A 165 -9.54 -4.93 -0.68
CA GLN A 165 -8.12 -5.32 -0.58
C GLN A 165 -7.90 -6.84 -0.62
N SER A 166 -8.88 -7.63 -0.14
CA SER A 166 -8.83 -9.07 -0.30
C SER A 166 -8.90 -9.48 -1.76
N GLU A 167 -9.80 -8.88 -2.55
CA GLU A 167 -9.91 -9.18 -3.98
C GLU A 167 -8.65 -8.75 -4.73
N GLU A 168 -8.08 -7.59 -4.40
CA GLU A 168 -6.80 -7.14 -4.98
C GLU A 168 -5.67 -8.13 -4.67
N ALA A 169 -5.58 -8.63 -3.43
CA ALA A 169 -4.60 -9.64 -3.09
C ALA A 169 -4.78 -10.95 -3.89
N LEU A 170 -6.02 -11.37 -4.15
CA LEU A 170 -6.27 -12.51 -5.04
C LEU A 170 -5.84 -12.22 -6.47
N ALA A 171 -6.16 -11.03 -6.98
CA ALA A 171 -5.78 -10.62 -8.33
C ALA A 171 -4.25 -10.67 -8.51
N GLU A 172 -3.50 -10.07 -7.59
CA GLU A 172 -2.03 -10.07 -7.57
C GLU A 172 -1.44 -11.49 -7.58
N SER A 173 -2.12 -12.44 -6.93
CA SER A 173 -1.71 -13.85 -6.92
C SER A 173 -1.79 -14.52 -8.30
N MET A 174 -2.58 -13.96 -9.22
CA MET A 174 -2.92 -14.53 -10.53
C MET A 174 -2.32 -13.79 -11.72
N ILE A 175 -1.82 -12.56 -11.56
CA ILE A 175 -1.29 -11.72 -12.66
C ILE A 175 -0.33 -12.48 -13.59
N ALA A 176 0.56 -13.28 -13.02
CA ALA A 176 1.58 -14.00 -13.76
C ALA A 176 1.03 -15.19 -14.57
N THR A 177 -0.13 -15.74 -14.20
CA THR A 177 -0.67 -16.98 -14.80
C THR A 177 -1.96 -16.75 -15.57
N ASP A 178 -2.83 -15.89 -15.04
CA ASP A 178 -4.14 -15.56 -15.61
C ASP A 178 -4.50 -14.08 -15.33
N PRO A 179 -4.02 -13.16 -16.19
CA PRO A 179 -4.31 -11.73 -16.04
C PRO A 179 -5.79 -11.39 -16.25
N LYS A 180 -6.57 -12.24 -16.93
CA LYS A 180 -8.01 -12.00 -17.12
C LYS A 180 -8.76 -12.28 -15.83
N ALA A 181 -8.48 -13.41 -15.19
CA ALA A 181 -9.02 -13.68 -13.85
C ALA A 181 -8.56 -12.63 -12.83
N ALA A 182 -7.31 -12.14 -12.92
CA ALA A 182 -6.87 -11.01 -12.11
C ALA A 182 -7.73 -9.76 -12.35
N ALA A 183 -8.05 -9.43 -13.61
CA ALA A 183 -8.92 -8.30 -13.95
C ALA A 183 -10.34 -8.47 -13.36
N GLU A 184 -10.90 -9.68 -13.32
CA GLU A 184 -12.21 -9.95 -12.71
C GLU A 184 -12.20 -9.68 -11.20
N HIS A 185 -11.12 -10.08 -10.51
CA HIS A 185 -10.92 -9.75 -9.10
C HIS A 185 -10.78 -8.24 -8.87
N TYR A 186 -10.01 -7.51 -9.68
CA TYR A 186 -9.96 -6.04 -9.60
C TYR A 186 -11.31 -5.37 -9.90
N GLN A 187 -12.11 -5.93 -10.81
CA GLN A 187 -13.45 -5.42 -11.08
C GLN A 187 -14.36 -5.56 -9.86
N THR A 188 -14.21 -6.67 -9.12
CA THR A 188 -14.91 -6.87 -7.85
C THR A 188 -14.37 -5.92 -6.76
N ALA A 189 -13.05 -5.76 -6.66
CA ALA A 189 -12.41 -4.81 -5.75
C ALA A 189 -12.89 -3.37 -5.98
N ARG A 190 -12.97 -2.94 -7.24
CA ARG A 190 -13.49 -1.63 -7.63
C ARG A 190 -14.90 -1.39 -7.11
N LEU A 191 -15.79 -2.38 -7.23
CA LEU A 191 -17.16 -2.27 -6.73
C LEU A 191 -17.15 -2.07 -5.20
N TRP A 192 -16.36 -2.85 -4.48
CA TRP A 192 -16.23 -2.72 -3.03
C TRP A 192 -15.65 -1.37 -2.61
N TRP A 193 -14.62 -0.87 -3.30
CA TRP A 193 -14.07 0.47 -3.05
C TRP A 193 -15.08 1.58 -3.27
N SER A 194 -15.85 1.48 -4.36
CA SER A 194 -16.92 2.44 -4.64
C SER A 194 -17.98 2.43 -3.54
N GLN A 195 -18.39 1.26 -3.04
CA GLN A 195 -19.35 1.15 -1.94
C GLN A 195 -18.78 1.63 -0.61
N ALA A 196 -17.47 1.46 -0.38
CA ALA A 196 -16.77 2.01 0.77
C ALA A 196 -16.61 3.55 0.72
N GLY A 197 -17.02 4.21 -0.38
CA GLY A 197 -16.86 5.64 -0.57
C GLY A 197 -15.44 6.08 -0.96
N ASN A 198 -14.58 5.15 -1.38
CA ASN A 198 -13.20 5.44 -1.76
C ASN A 198 -13.02 5.47 -3.29
N GLY A 199 -13.41 6.60 -3.90
CA GLY A 199 -13.33 6.78 -5.36
C GLY A 199 -11.91 6.65 -5.92
N VAL A 200 -10.90 7.12 -5.18
CA VAL A 200 -9.49 7.04 -5.60
C VAL A 200 -9.04 5.59 -5.77
N GLN A 201 -9.36 4.72 -4.81
CA GLN A 201 -9.01 3.30 -4.91
C GLN A 201 -9.88 2.57 -5.95
N ALA A 202 -11.14 2.97 -6.12
CA ALA A 202 -11.99 2.43 -7.18
C ALA A 202 -11.43 2.74 -8.58
N ASP A 203 -10.93 3.95 -8.80
CA ASP A 203 -10.29 4.35 -10.06
C ASP A 203 -8.96 3.64 -10.29
N ALA A 204 -8.15 3.45 -9.24
CA ALA A 204 -6.93 2.65 -9.32
C ALA A 204 -7.23 1.20 -9.73
N ALA A 205 -8.21 0.56 -9.08
CA ALA A 205 -8.65 -0.78 -9.47
C ALA A 205 -9.19 -0.81 -10.90
N ALA A 206 -9.92 0.22 -11.35
CA ALA A 206 -10.39 0.32 -12.74
C ALA A 206 -9.24 0.36 -13.76
N ALA A 207 -8.13 1.03 -13.44
CA ALA A 207 -6.94 1.04 -14.29
C ALA A 207 -6.33 -0.37 -14.43
N HIS A 208 -6.27 -1.13 -13.34
CA HIS A 208 -5.84 -2.53 -13.37
C HIS A 208 -6.79 -3.41 -14.20
N VAL A 209 -8.10 -3.23 -14.10
CA VAL A 209 -9.07 -3.94 -14.96
C VAL A 209 -8.78 -3.67 -16.45
N ALA A 210 -8.60 -2.40 -16.82
CA ALA A 210 -8.32 -2.02 -18.20
C ALA A 210 -6.99 -2.61 -18.70
N GLN A 211 -5.95 -2.58 -17.86
CA GLN A 211 -4.63 -3.09 -18.21
C GLN A 211 -4.60 -4.62 -18.31
N TYR A 212 -5.16 -5.31 -17.31
CA TYR A 212 -5.04 -6.77 -17.16
C TYR A 212 -6.03 -7.51 -18.05
N GLY A 213 -7.20 -6.92 -18.29
CA GLY A 213 -8.21 -7.43 -19.21
C GLY A 213 -7.84 -7.25 -20.69
N LYS A 214 -6.92 -6.33 -21.02
CA LYS A 214 -6.51 -6.08 -22.41
C LYS A 214 -5.87 -7.34 -23.00
N SER A 215 -6.39 -7.74 -24.15
CA SER A 215 -5.90 -8.89 -24.92
C SER A 215 -5.41 -8.42 -26.28
N ALA A 216 -4.34 -9.04 -26.77
CA ALA A 216 -3.72 -8.74 -28.04
C ALA A 216 -3.19 -10.02 -28.68
N LYS A 217 -2.97 -9.95 -29.98
CA LYS A 217 -2.19 -10.97 -30.70
C LYS A 217 -0.77 -10.44 -30.89
N CYS A 218 0.23 -11.25 -30.56
CA CYS A 218 1.62 -10.88 -30.80
C CYS A 218 1.88 -10.73 -32.30
N TRP A 219 2.36 -9.55 -32.70
CA TRP A 219 2.70 -9.22 -34.08
C TRP A 219 3.72 -10.17 -34.70
N PHE A 220 4.69 -10.64 -33.91
CA PHE A 220 5.81 -11.44 -34.41
C PHE A 220 5.51 -12.93 -34.49
N CYS A 221 4.86 -13.49 -33.47
CA CYS A 221 4.66 -14.94 -33.37
C CYS A 221 3.19 -15.38 -33.45
N GLY A 222 2.25 -14.44 -33.55
CA GLY A 222 0.82 -14.72 -33.66
C GLY A 222 0.15 -15.26 -32.40
N ARG A 223 0.88 -15.46 -31.29
CA ARG A 223 0.29 -15.94 -30.02
C ARG A 223 -0.64 -14.90 -29.43
N GLU A 224 -1.81 -15.35 -29.00
CA GLU A 224 -2.73 -14.56 -28.20
C GLU A 224 -2.21 -14.43 -26.77
N VAL A 225 -2.29 -13.22 -26.23
CA VAL A 225 -1.76 -12.86 -24.92
C VAL A 225 -2.68 -11.81 -24.28
N ALA A 226 -2.74 -11.82 -22.96
CA ALA A 226 -3.51 -10.85 -22.17
C ALA A 226 -2.64 -10.21 -21.10
N GLY A 227 -3.05 -9.06 -20.57
CA GLY A 227 -2.28 -8.30 -19.59
C GLY A 227 -1.20 -7.43 -20.23
N GLU A 228 -1.57 -6.20 -20.57
CA GLU A 228 -0.64 -5.21 -21.11
C GLU A 228 0.43 -4.84 -20.07
N ASN A 229 1.67 -4.72 -20.52
CA ASN A 229 2.88 -4.56 -19.74
C ASN A 229 3.24 -5.72 -18.80
N ILE A 230 2.37 -6.74 -18.66
CA ILE A 230 2.66 -7.98 -17.95
C ILE A 230 3.21 -9.02 -18.93
N HIS A 231 2.38 -9.48 -19.87
CA HIS A 231 2.72 -10.56 -20.82
C HIS A 231 2.93 -10.08 -22.24
N PHE A 232 2.55 -8.84 -22.54
CA PHE A 232 2.86 -8.17 -23.80
C PHE A 232 3.14 -6.70 -23.59
N VAL A 233 3.76 -6.05 -24.57
CA VAL A 233 4.07 -4.62 -24.56
C VAL A 233 3.74 -3.99 -25.91
N PRO A 234 3.33 -2.72 -25.94
CA PRO A 234 3.30 -1.94 -27.18
C PRO A 234 4.72 -1.57 -27.61
N MET A 235 5.01 -1.68 -28.90
CA MET A 235 6.28 -1.32 -29.52
C MET A 235 6.05 -0.40 -30.72
N PRO A 236 6.70 0.78 -30.80
CA PRO A 236 6.60 1.65 -31.97
C PRO A 236 7.05 0.93 -33.25
N SER A 237 6.32 1.11 -34.35
CA SER A 237 6.65 0.48 -35.63
C SER A 237 6.16 1.26 -36.84
N ASP A 238 7.03 1.41 -37.84
CA ASP A 238 6.73 2.03 -39.13
C ASP A 238 6.13 1.00 -40.11
N GLY A 239 4.91 0.53 -39.81
CA GLY A 239 4.17 -0.38 -40.68
C GLY A 239 3.60 0.33 -41.92
N THR A 240 3.71 -0.30 -43.10
CA THR A 240 2.96 0.14 -44.29
C THR A 240 1.47 -0.21 -44.16
N ASP A 241 0.60 0.49 -44.90
CA ASP A 241 -0.85 0.27 -44.82
C ASP A 241 -1.26 -1.16 -45.21
N LEU A 242 -0.55 -1.78 -46.16
CA LEU A 242 -0.77 -3.18 -46.54
C LEU A 242 -0.55 -4.13 -45.35
N VAL A 243 0.52 -3.91 -44.59
CA VAL A 243 0.87 -4.77 -43.45
C VAL A 243 -0.04 -4.50 -42.26
N LYS A 244 -0.44 -3.23 -42.04
CA LYS A 244 -1.44 -2.86 -41.02
C LYS A 244 -2.83 -3.48 -41.31
N ALA A 245 -3.20 -3.59 -42.59
CA ALA A 245 -4.47 -4.17 -43.01
C ALA A 245 -4.50 -5.71 -42.97
N ALA A 246 -3.33 -6.36 -42.86
CA ALA A 246 -3.22 -7.82 -42.89
C ALA A 246 -3.91 -8.52 -41.71
N ASP A 247 -4.17 -7.79 -40.61
CA ASP A 247 -4.80 -8.32 -39.41
C ASP A 247 -6.24 -7.84 -39.18
N LYS A 248 -6.88 -7.22 -40.20
CA LYS A 248 -8.24 -6.65 -40.04
C LYS A 248 -9.29 -7.68 -39.61
N ASP A 249 -9.10 -8.94 -39.99
CA ASP A 249 -10.06 -10.02 -39.74
C ASP A 249 -9.72 -10.82 -38.47
N SER A 250 -8.66 -10.44 -37.74
CA SER A 250 -8.28 -11.10 -36.49
C SER A 250 -9.19 -10.64 -35.34
N PRO A 251 -9.68 -11.55 -34.48
CA PRO A 251 -10.53 -11.18 -33.35
C PRO A 251 -9.78 -10.37 -32.28
N LEU A 252 -8.45 -10.44 -32.27
CA LEU A 252 -7.59 -9.68 -31.36
C LEU A 252 -6.66 -8.75 -32.15
N PRO A 253 -6.52 -7.49 -31.72
CA PRO A 253 -5.63 -6.55 -32.39
C PRO A 253 -4.17 -6.95 -32.17
N SER A 254 -3.35 -6.79 -33.19
CA SER A 254 -1.89 -6.88 -33.12
C SER A 254 -1.20 -5.52 -33.32
N PHE A 255 -1.98 -4.50 -33.64
CA PHE A 255 -1.54 -3.13 -33.92
C PHE A 255 -2.56 -2.13 -33.38
N ASP A 256 -2.07 -1.02 -32.85
CA ASP A 256 -2.86 0.12 -32.41
C ASP A 256 -2.66 1.29 -33.39
N PRO A 257 -3.69 1.64 -34.18
CA PRO A 257 -3.60 2.74 -35.14
C PRO A 257 -3.53 4.12 -34.48
N GLN A 258 -3.97 4.27 -33.23
CA GLN A 258 -3.93 5.57 -32.53
C GLN A 258 -2.52 5.91 -32.07
N THR A 259 -1.78 4.89 -31.63
CA THR A 259 -0.42 5.07 -31.09
C THR A 259 0.68 4.68 -32.07
N GLY A 260 0.36 4.01 -33.19
CA GLY A 260 1.36 3.51 -34.14
C GLY A 260 2.18 2.34 -33.60
N ASN A 261 1.68 1.66 -32.56
CA ASN A 261 2.40 0.57 -31.90
C ASN A 261 1.91 -0.79 -32.37
N VAL A 262 2.84 -1.74 -32.56
CA VAL A 262 2.52 -3.16 -32.64
C VAL A 262 2.58 -3.79 -31.24
N TYR A 263 1.78 -4.83 -31.00
CA TYR A 263 1.81 -5.56 -29.74
C TYR A 263 2.76 -6.75 -29.82
N ALA A 264 3.70 -6.83 -28.89
CA ALA A 264 4.67 -7.92 -28.81
C ALA A 264 4.55 -8.65 -27.47
N CYS A 265 4.41 -9.98 -27.50
CA CYS A 265 4.50 -10.75 -26.27
C CYS A 265 5.91 -10.60 -25.66
N LYS A 266 6.02 -10.69 -24.33
CA LYS A 266 7.30 -10.53 -23.62
C LYS A 266 8.39 -11.48 -24.11
N GLY A 267 8.02 -12.66 -24.61
CA GLY A 267 8.96 -13.59 -25.23
C GLY A 267 9.60 -13.03 -26.49
N CYS A 268 8.80 -12.56 -27.45
CA CYS A 268 9.31 -11.96 -28.69
C CYS A 268 10.02 -10.63 -28.42
N HIS A 269 9.41 -9.77 -27.60
CA HIS A 269 10.01 -8.50 -27.18
C HIS A 269 11.38 -8.74 -26.53
N GLY A 270 11.46 -9.66 -25.56
CA GLY A 270 12.70 -9.98 -24.86
C GLY A 270 13.78 -10.50 -25.80
N ALA A 271 13.43 -11.42 -26.72
CA ALA A 271 14.39 -11.94 -27.70
C ALA A 271 14.97 -10.83 -28.60
N VAL A 272 14.11 -9.94 -29.12
CA VAL A 272 14.55 -8.79 -29.94
C VAL A 272 15.41 -7.84 -29.13
N HIS A 273 14.99 -7.51 -27.91
CA HIS A 273 15.68 -6.57 -27.04
C HIS A 273 17.08 -7.08 -26.65
N HIS A 274 17.21 -8.34 -26.23
CA HIS A 274 18.50 -8.93 -25.88
C HIS A 274 19.45 -9.04 -27.07
N LEU A 275 18.92 -9.36 -28.27
CA LEU A 275 19.74 -9.38 -29.49
C LEU A 275 20.23 -7.96 -29.85
N ALA A 276 19.35 -6.96 -29.77
CA ALA A 276 19.71 -5.58 -30.05
C ALA A 276 20.79 -5.07 -29.08
N ASP A 277 20.65 -5.37 -27.79
CA ASP A 277 21.62 -4.99 -26.75
C ASP A 277 22.98 -5.68 -26.94
N ALA A 278 22.98 -6.97 -27.29
CA ALA A 278 24.19 -7.71 -27.61
C ALA A 278 24.94 -7.11 -28.82
N LEU A 279 24.21 -6.76 -29.89
CA LEU A 279 24.78 -6.11 -31.07
C LEU A 279 25.31 -4.71 -30.74
N ALA A 280 24.57 -3.91 -29.97
CA ALA A 280 25.00 -2.58 -29.55
C ALA A 280 26.29 -2.64 -28.73
N THR A 281 26.37 -3.57 -27.77
CA THR A 281 27.57 -3.83 -26.97
C THR A 281 28.74 -4.25 -27.84
N GLN A 282 28.52 -5.17 -28.78
CA GLN A 282 29.56 -5.59 -29.73
C GLN A 282 30.09 -4.40 -30.54
N ARG A 283 29.19 -3.56 -31.09
CA ARG A 283 29.58 -2.39 -31.87
C ARG A 283 30.33 -1.35 -31.06
N MET A 284 29.94 -1.14 -29.80
CA MET A 284 30.67 -0.25 -28.89
C MET A 284 32.09 -0.76 -28.66
N ASN A 285 32.24 -2.06 -28.38
CA ASN A 285 33.56 -2.68 -28.20
C ASN A 285 34.42 -2.60 -29.48
N GLU A 286 33.83 -2.80 -30.67
CA GLU A 286 34.53 -2.64 -31.96
C GLU A 286 34.98 -1.20 -32.20
N LEU A 287 34.18 -0.21 -31.79
CA LEU A 287 34.53 1.21 -31.88
C LEU A 287 35.64 1.56 -30.90
N ASP A 288 35.54 1.12 -29.64
CA ASP A 288 36.58 1.32 -28.64
C ASP A 288 37.91 0.70 -29.08
N ALA A 289 37.89 -0.53 -29.60
CA ALA A 289 39.11 -1.17 -30.11
C ALA A 289 39.78 -0.39 -31.26
N LYS A 290 39.00 0.36 -32.06
CA LYS A 290 39.54 1.21 -33.15
C LYS A 290 40.01 2.58 -32.64
N ILE A 291 39.29 3.17 -31.69
CA ILE A 291 39.54 4.54 -31.22
C ILE A 291 40.65 4.58 -30.17
N GLN A 292 40.73 3.59 -29.27
CA GLN A 292 41.73 3.58 -28.19
C GLN A 292 43.19 3.65 -28.69
N PRO A 293 43.61 2.91 -29.74
CA PRO A 293 44.95 3.05 -30.30
C PRO A 293 45.23 4.45 -30.86
N GLN A 294 44.24 5.08 -31.51
CA GLN A 294 44.38 6.42 -32.05
C GLN A 294 44.52 7.46 -30.94
N ILE A 295 43.73 7.32 -29.86
CA ILE A 295 43.86 8.15 -28.66
C ILE A 295 45.25 7.97 -28.05
N GLN A 296 45.75 6.74 -27.96
CA GLN A 296 47.06 6.48 -27.39
C GLN A 296 48.20 7.03 -28.25
N ASP A 297 48.11 6.91 -29.57
CA ASP A 297 49.08 7.49 -30.50
C ASP A 297 49.11 9.02 -30.38
N LEU A 298 47.94 9.67 -30.37
CA LEU A 298 47.83 11.11 -30.14
C LEU A 298 48.44 11.54 -28.79
N LYS A 299 48.19 10.78 -27.71
CA LYS A 299 48.81 11.04 -26.40
C LYS A 299 50.33 10.93 -26.47
N ASN A 300 50.86 9.92 -27.16
CA ASN A 300 52.30 9.73 -27.33
C ASN A 300 52.93 10.88 -28.13
N GLN A 301 52.27 11.33 -29.20
CA GLN A 301 52.72 12.48 -29.99
C GLN A 301 52.74 13.78 -29.17
N ILE A 302 51.69 14.04 -28.39
CA ILE A 302 51.61 15.20 -27.49
C ILE A 302 52.76 15.16 -26.47
N GLN A 303 53.03 14.00 -25.88
CA GLN A 303 54.10 13.86 -24.89
C GLN A 303 55.48 14.08 -25.51
N SER A 304 55.72 13.57 -26.72
CA SER A 304 56.96 13.80 -27.47
C SER A 304 57.18 15.29 -27.74
N ILE A 305 56.14 16.00 -28.17
CA ILE A 305 56.19 17.46 -28.39
C ILE A 305 56.50 18.19 -27.08
N LYS A 306 55.81 17.87 -25.98
CA LYS A 306 56.08 18.47 -24.66
C LYS A 306 57.52 18.29 -24.21
N ASN A 307 58.06 17.07 -24.36
CA ASN A 307 59.45 16.79 -24.00
C ASN A 307 60.43 17.60 -24.84
N ARG A 308 60.17 17.79 -26.14
CA ARG A 308 60.99 18.62 -27.03
C ARG A 308 60.97 20.09 -26.66
N VAL A 309 59.80 20.62 -26.29
CA VAL A 309 59.66 22.02 -25.85
C VAL A 309 60.38 22.25 -24.52
N ASN A 310 60.32 21.30 -23.59
CA ASN A 310 61.01 21.42 -22.29
C ASN A 310 62.54 21.28 -22.36
N MET A 311 63.10 20.89 -23.52
CA MET A 311 64.55 20.81 -23.76
C MET A 311 65.11 22.05 -24.48
N LEU A 312 64.26 23.01 -24.83
CA LEU A 312 64.62 24.34 -25.35
C LEU A 312 64.59 25.37 -24.22
#